data_AF-A0A2S7X1J7-F1
#
_entry.id   AF-A0A2S7X1J7-F1
#
_cell.length_a   1.000
_cell.length_b   1.000
_cell.length_c   1.000
_cell.angle_alpha   90.00
_cell.angle_beta   90.00
_cell.angle_gamma   90.00
#
_symmetry.space_group_name_H-M   'P 1'
#
loop_
_entity.id
_entity.type
_entity.pdbx_description
1 polymer ?
#
loop_
_entity_poly.entity_id
_entity_poly.type
_entity_poly.pdbx_seq_one_letter_code
_entity_poly.pdbx_strand_id
1 'polypeptide(L)'
;MISKTINPKLKHTSALKNITLILGLPVEVFAITLLFSGFGAGLLISLSGLFIGLLLGLGWSLLLFTPMRHIHKDDPYAWRLWMHSLVRTTFSSMSIEKKDVRVLLTHRVIPFYQWRKK
;
A
#
# COMPACT_ATOMS: atom_id res chain seq x y z
N MET A 1 8.87 -24.70 -7.20
CA MET A 1 8.97 -23.31 -7.67
C MET A 1 8.04 -22.47 -6.81
N ILE A 2 8.59 -21.72 -5.85
CA ILE A 2 7.79 -20.96 -4.87
C ILE A 2 7.08 -19.85 -5.64
N SER A 3 5.76 -19.95 -5.71
CA SER A 3 4.91 -18.92 -6.29
C SER A 3 5.19 -17.61 -5.57
N LYS A 4 5.84 -16.66 -6.25
CA LYS A 4 5.77 -15.23 -5.88
C LYS A 4 4.29 -14.97 -5.60
N THR A 5 3.96 -14.50 -4.41
CA THR A 5 2.61 -14.10 -4.02
C THR A 5 2.18 -12.96 -4.94
N ILE A 6 1.55 -13.32 -6.06
CA ILE A 6 0.98 -12.36 -7.00
C ILE A 6 -0.21 -11.75 -6.29
N ASN A 7 -0.12 -10.46 -5.96
CA ASN A 7 -1.22 -9.71 -5.37
C ASN A 7 -2.51 -9.96 -6.17
N PRO A 8 -3.62 -10.32 -5.50
CA PRO A 8 -4.87 -10.64 -6.19
C PRO A 8 -5.30 -9.44 -7.02
N LYS A 9 -5.52 -9.67 -8.31
CA LYS A 9 -5.94 -8.62 -9.25
C LYS A 9 -7.34 -8.16 -8.87
N LEU A 10 -7.50 -6.87 -8.60
CA LEU A 10 -8.78 -6.26 -8.22
C LEU A 10 -9.54 -5.83 -9.48
N LYS A 11 -10.85 -6.06 -9.54
CA LYS A 11 -11.69 -5.70 -10.71
C LYS A 11 -11.68 -4.20 -11.04
N HIS A 12 -11.35 -3.34 -10.09
CA HIS A 12 -11.36 -1.87 -10.23
C HIS A 12 -9.95 -1.25 -10.23
N THR A 13 -8.98 -1.86 -10.91
CA THR A 13 -7.61 -1.30 -11.03
C THR A 13 -7.54 0.08 -11.68
N SER A 14 -8.55 0.47 -12.47
CA SER A 14 -8.60 1.75 -13.17
C SER A 14 -8.67 2.96 -12.22
N ALA A 15 -9.33 2.82 -11.06
CA ALA A 15 -9.40 3.89 -10.05
C ALA A 15 -8.08 4.08 -9.29
N LEU A 16 -7.19 3.08 -9.32
CA LEU A 16 -5.90 3.12 -8.65
C LEU A 16 -4.77 3.63 -9.56
N LYS A 17 -5.00 3.85 -10.87
CA LYS A 17 -3.93 3.90 -11.87
C LYS A 17 -2.99 5.12 -11.81
N ASN A 18 -3.36 6.19 -11.09
CA ASN A 18 -2.55 7.40 -10.98
C ASN A 18 -2.19 7.67 -9.51
N ILE A 19 -1.00 7.23 -9.10
CA ILE A 19 -0.36 7.65 -7.84
C ILE A 19 0.92 8.37 -8.20
N THR A 20 1.03 9.62 -7.75
CA THR A 20 2.30 10.33 -7.72
C THR A 20 3.03 9.89 -6.46
N LEU A 21 4.28 9.44 -6.61
CA LEU A 21 5.12 9.05 -5.49
C LEU A 21 6.20 10.11 -5.30
N ILE A 22 6.36 10.58 -4.06
CA ILE A 22 7.46 11.45 -3.64
C ILE A 22 8.29 10.67 -2.63
N LEU A 23 9.57 10.43 -2.94
CA LEU A 23 10.49 9.67 -2.09
C LEU A 23 9.96 8.28 -1.68
N GLY A 24 9.25 7.60 -2.59
CA GLY A 24 8.67 6.27 -2.34
C GLY A 24 7.37 6.28 -1.51
N LEU A 25 6.80 7.46 -1.25
CA LEU A 25 5.53 7.61 -0.54
C LEU A 25 4.46 8.22 -1.46
N PRO A 26 3.19 7.81 -1.34
CA PRO A 26 2.07 8.56 -1.90
C PRO A 26 2.09 10.00 -1.39
N VAL A 27 1.79 10.98 -2.26
CA VAL A 27 1.85 12.42 -1.92
C VAL A 27 1.08 12.75 -0.65
N GLU A 28 -0.10 12.15 -0.48
CA GLU A 28 -0.97 12.39 0.67
C GLU A 28 -0.30 11.90 1.98
N VAL A 29 0.30 10.71 1.94
CA VAL A 29 1.03 10.13 3.07
C VAL A 29 2.31 10.91 3.35
N PHE A 30 3.01 11.34 2.31
CA PHE A 30 4.20 12.19 2.43
C PHE A 30 3.85 13.51 3.13
N ALA A 31 2.78 14.19 2.71
CA ALA A 31 2.36 15.47 3.28
C ALA A 31 2.02 15.34 4.78
N ILE A 32 1.29 14.29 5.17
CA ILE A 32 0.98 14.01 6.57
C ILE A 32 2.27 13.74 7.36
N THR A 33 3.14 12.87 6.84
CA THR A 33 4.40 12.52 7.51
C THR A 33 5.28 13.75 7.70
N LEU A 34 5.37 14.61 6.67
CA LEU A 34 6.12 15.86 6.70
C LEU A 34 5.56 16.84 7.74
N LEU A 35 4.24 16.96 7.84
CA LEU A 35 3.60 17.82 8.84
C LEU A 35 3.96 17.39 10.27
N PHE A 36 3.82 16.10 10.58
CA PHE A 36 4.16 15.56 11.91
C PHE A 36 5.66 15.60 12.21
N SER A 37 6.49 15.38 11.19
CA SER A 37 7.94 15.52 11.29
C SER A 37 8.36 16.96 11.57
N GLY A 38 7.84 17.93 10.82
CA GLY A 38 8.12 19.35 11.00
C GLY A 38 7.62 19.88 12.34
N PHE A 39 6.39 19.52 12.74
CA PHE A 39 5.85 19.90 14.04
C PHE A 39 6.69 19.33 15.19
N GLY A 40 7.01 18.04 15.16
CA GLY A 40 7.82 17.41 16.21
C GLY A 40 9.24 17.96 16.27
N ALA A 41 9.88 18.19 15.12
CA ALA A 41 11.21 18.81 15.07
C ALA A 41 11.19 20.24 15.61
N GLY A 42 10.17 21.05 15.24
CA GLY A 42 9.99 22.40 15.77
C GLY A 42 9.79 22.42 17.29
N LEU A 43 9.03 21.47 17.82
CA LEU A 43 8.79 21.32 19.26
C LEU A 43 10.09 20.93 19.99
N LEU A 44 10.87 20.01 19.44
CA LEU A 44 12.18 19.61 19.99
C LEU A 44 13.18 20.78 19.98
N ILE A 45 13.23 21.55 18.90
CA ILE A 45 14.06 22.78 18.81
C ILE A 45 13.64 23.81 19.85
N SER A 46 12.33 24.01 20.04
CA SER A 46 11.81 24.94 21.03
C SER A 46 12.17 24.54 22.47
N LEU A 47 12.12 23.24 22.79
CA LEU A 47 12.38 22.74 24.15
C LEU A 47 13.86 22.54 24.49
N SER A 48 14.68 22.12 23.53
CA SER A 48 16.07 21.70 23.79
C SER A 48 17.12 22.62 23.15
N GLY A 49 16.68 23.68 22.48
CA GLY A 49 17.54 24.62 21.76
C GLY A 49 17.91 24.12 20.36
N LEU A 50 18.56 25.00 19.58
CA LEU A 50 18.76 24.78 18.15
C LEU A 50 19.58 23.52 17.83
N PHE A 51 20.77 23.36 18.42
CA PHE A 51 21.67 22.26 18.06
C PHE A 51 21.15 20.89 18.50
N ILE A 52 20.75 20.77 19.78
CA ILE A 52 20.24 19.51 20.34
C ILE A 52 18.89 19.18 19.69
N GLY A 53 18.01 20.18 19.55
CA GLY A 53 16.71 19.99 18.94
C GLY A 53 16.77 19.63 17.46
N LEU A 54 17.76 20.12 16.71
CA LEU A 54 17.96 19.72 15.31
C LEU A 54 18.44 18.26 15.22
N LEU A 55 19.38 17.84 16.07
CA LEU A 55 19.81 16.44 16.13
C LEU A 55 18.64 15.50 16.49
N LEU A 56 17.88 15.84 17.53
CA LEU A 56 16.70 15.08 17.93
C LEU A 56 15.59 15.14 16.88
N GLY A 57 15.40 16.28 16.24
CA GLY A 57 14.43 16.50 15.17
C GLY A 57 14.74 15.70 13.91
N LEU A 58 16.01 15.55 13.56
CA LEU A 58 16.45 14.62 12.50
C LEU A 58 16.14 13.18 12.89
N GLY A 59 16.47 12.77 14.12
CA GLY A 59 16.12 11.45 14.64
C GLY A 59 14.61 11.16 14.60
N TRP A 60 13.80 12.13 15.04
CA TRP A 60 12.34 12.09 14.99
C TRP A 60 11.82 11.92 13.57
N SER A 61 12.35 12.71 12.64
CA SER A 61 11.95 12.65 11.24
C SER A 61 12.29 11.31 10.60
N LEU A 62 13.49 10.77 10.88
CA LEU A 62 13.86 9.43 10.43
C LEU A 62 12.94 8.36 11.01
N LEU A 63 12.56 8.47 12.29
CA LEU A 63 11.66 7.54 12.96
C LEU A 63 10.26 7.51 12.32
N LEU A 64 9.80 8.63 11.77
CA LEU A 64 8.53 8.70 11.03
C LEU A 64 8.65 8.24 9.57
N PHE A 65 9.65 8.75 8.83
CA PHE A 65 9.77 8.47 7.39
C PHE A 65 10.22 7.04 7.08
N THR A 66 11.01 6.41 7.95
CA THR A 66 11.54 5.06 7.72
C THR A 66 10.43 3.99 7.68
N PRO A 67 9.58 3.84 8.70
CA PRO A 67 8.50 2.87 8.65
C PRO A 67 7.49 3.21 7.55
N MET A 68 7.18 4.49 7.33
CA MET A 68 6.26 4.88 6.26
C MET A 68 6.78 4.45 4.89
N ARG A 69 8.07 4.65 4.60
CA ARG A 69 8.67 4.18 3.34
C ARG A 69 8.67 2.67 3.24
N HIS A 70 8.94 1.96 4.34
CA HIS A 70 8.99 0.50 4.32
C HIS A 70 7.62 -0.10 3.99
N ILE A 71 6.55 0.42 4.59
CA ILE A 71 5.18 -0.04 4.38
C ILE A 71 4.72 0.18 2.93
N HIS A 72 5.10 1.31 2.31
CA HIS A 72 4.65 1.66 0.95
C HIS A 72 5.59 1.19 -0.17
N LYS A 73 6.74 0.58 0.17
CA LYS A 73 7.72 0.10 -0.81
C LYS A 73 7.17 -1.02 -1.68
N ASP A 74 6.47 -1.97 -1.06
CA ASP A 74 5.99 -3.18 -1.73
C ASP A 74 4.56 -3.03 -2.25
N ASP A 75 3.76 -2.16 -1.62
CA ASP A 75 2.39 -1.85 -2.05
C ASP A 75 2.03 -0.37 -1.81
N PRO A 76 2.33 0.53 -2.76
CA PRO A 76 1.96 1.95 -2.66
C PRO A 76 0.44 2.19 -2.72
N TYR A 77 -0.33 1.18 -3.14
CA TYR A 77 -1.79 1.25 -3.28
C TYR A 77 -2.53 0.85 -2.00
N ALA A 78 -1.86 0.16 -1.07
CA ALA A 78 -2.44 -0.35 0.16
C ALA A 78 -3.17 0.74 0.97
N TRP A 79 -2.58 1.94 1.08
CA TRP A 79 -3.18 3.03 1.84
C TRP A 79 -4.51 3.53 1.24
N ARG A 80 -4.59 3.64 -0.09
CA ARG A 80 -5.84 4.03 -0.77
C ARG A 80 -6.89 2.95 -0.60
N LEU A 81 -6.50 1.68 -0.68
CA LEU A 81 -7.40 0.57 -0.46
C LEU A 81 -7.96 0.60 0.97
N TRP A 82 -7.09 0.84 1.95
CA TRP A 82 -7.46 0.98 3.36
C TRP A 82 -8.41 2.15 3.58
N MET A 83 -8.08 3.35 3.08
CA MET A 83 -8.97 4.52 3.18
C MET A 83 -10.32 4.28 2.50
N HIS A 84 -10.32 3.70 1.31
CA HIS A 84 -11.54 3.37 0.62
C HIS A 84 -12.36 2.32 1.37
N SER A 85 -11.73 1.36 2.05
CA SER A 85 -12.41 0.36 2.87
C SER A 85 -13.09 0.97 4.11
N LEU A 86 -12.55 2.05 4.66
CA LEU A 86 -13.16 2.79 5.78
C LEU A 86 -14.41 3.56 5.34
N VAL A 87 -14.42 4.08 4.12
CA VAL A 87 -15.53 4.90 3.60
C VAL A 87 -16.60 4.06 2.89
N ARG A 88 -16.20 2.97 2.23
CA ARG A 88 -17.10 2.11 1.45
C ARG A 88 -16.80 0.63 1.70
N THR A 89 -17.85 -0.13 2.03
CA THR A 89 -17.82 -1.61 2.18
C THR A 89 -17.66 -2.38 0.86
N THR A 90 -17.42 -1.68 -0.25
CA THR A 90 -17.30 -2.27 -1.60
C THR A 90 -16.10 -3.20 -1.79
N PHE A 91 -15.10 -3.16 -0.91
CA PHE A 91 -13.96 -4.08 -0.92
C PHE A 91 -14.28 -5.35 -0.13
N SER A 92 -15.33 -6.06 -0.55
CA SER A 92 -15.70 -7.39 -0.08
C SER A 92 -14.99 -8.47 -0.91
N SER A 93 -14.91 -9.71 -0.42
CA SER A 93 -14.40 -10.89 -1.15
C SER A 93 -15.01 -11.09 -2.55
N MET A 94 -16.17 -10.47 -2.81
CA MET A 94 -16.84 -10.40 -4.11
C MET A 94 -16.13 -9.51 -5.16
N SER A 95 -15.25 -8.60 -4.73
CA SER A 95 -14.53 -7.63 -5.58
C SER A 95 -13.21 -8.17 -6.16
N ILE A 96 -12.77 -9.33 -5.69
CA ILE A 96 -11.57 -10.02 -6.19
C ILE A 96 -11.87 -10.58 -7.59
N GLU A 97 -10.96 -10.37 -8.54
CA GLU A 97 -11.01 -11.03 -9.83
C GLU A 97 -10.81 -12.53 -9.61
N LYS A 98 -11.88 -13.32 -9.75
CA LYS A 98 -11.79 -14.78 -9.62
C LYS A 98 -10.86 -15.29 -10.72
N LYS A 99 -9.76 -15.93 -10.33
CA LYS A 99 -8.82 -16.55 -11.27
C LYS A 99 -9.58 -17.57 -12.13
N ASP A 100 -9.64 -17.36 -13.44
CA ASP A 100 -10.18 -18.35 -14.38
C ASP A 100 -9.19 -19.52 -14.46
N VAL A 101 -9.54 -20.63 -13.82
CA VAL A 101 -8.74 -21.86 -13.85
C VAL A 101 -9.30 -22.78 -14.93
N ARG A 102 -8.45 -23.12 -15.90
CA ARG A 102 -8.78 -24.05 -16.98
C ARG A 102 -7.95 -25.32 -16.86
N VAL A 103 -8.59 -26.46 -17.11
CA VAL A 103 -7.99 -27.79 -17.11
C VAL A 103 -7.76 -28.21 -18.55
N LEU A 104 -6.50 -28.49 -18.87
CA LEU A 104 -6.11 -29.07 -20.16
C LEU A 104 -6.34 -30.58 -20.12
N LEU A 105 -7.19 -31.07 -21.00
CA LEU A 105 -7.38 -32.49 -21.30
C LEU A 105 -6.80 -32.77 -22.69
N THR A 106 -6.52 -34.04 -22.99
CA THR A 106 -5.84 -34.50 -24.23
C THR A 106 -6.40 -33.88 -25.52
N HIS A 107 -7.70 -33.57 -25.57
CA HIS A 107 -8.36 -33.00 -26.76
C HIS A 107 -9.13 -31.70 -26.52
N ARG A 108 -9.13 -31.14 -25.29
CA ARG A 108 -9.89 -29.93 -24.99
C ARG A 108 -9.41 -29.20 -23.75
N VAL A 109 -9.64 -27.90 -23.70
CA VAL A 109 -9.49 -27.07 -22.49
C VAL A 109 -10.87 -26.80 -21.93
N ILE A 110 -11.12 -27.19 -20.69
CA ILE A 110 -12.41 -26.92 -20.02
C ILE A 110 -12.21 -26.09 -18.74
N PRO A 111 -13.18 -25.26 -18.35
CA PRO A 111 -13.15 -24.58 -17.06
C PRO A 111 -13.18 -25.55 -15.88
N PHE A 112 -12.47 -25.24 -14.80
CA PHE A 112 -12.38 -26.08 -13.59
C PHE A 112 -13.75 -26.44 -12.99
N TYR A 113 -14.70 -25.50 -12.99
CA TYR A 113 -16.05 -25.74 -12.47
C TYR A 113 -16.84 -26.80 -13.27
N GLN A 114 -16.53 -26.96 -14.56
CA GLN A 114 -17.12 -28.01 -15.41
C GLN A 114 -16.42 -29.35 -15.18
N TRP A 115 -15.10 -29.33 -14.98
CA TRP A 115 -14.34 -30.53 -14.67
C TRP A 115 -14.74 -31.15 -13.32
N ARG A 116 -14.89 -30.33 -12.26
CA ARG A 116 -15.25 -30.81 -10.91
C ARG A 116 -16.62 -31.51 -10.82
N LYS A 117 -17.54 -31.20 -11.74
CA LYS A 117 -18.89 -31.77 -11.76
C LYS A 117 -18.99 -33.08 -12.56
N LYS A 118 -17.91 -33.50 -13.21
CA LYS A 118 -17.78 -34.80 -13.87
C LYS A 118 -17.08 -35.77 -12.94
#